data_AF-W4SM95-F1
#
_entry.id   AF-W4SM95-F1
#
_cell.length_a   1.000
_cell.length_b   1.000
_cell.length_c   1.000
_cell.angle_alpha   90.00
_cell.angle_beta   90.00
_cell.angle_gamma   90.00
#
_symmetry.space_group_name_H-M   'P 1'
#
loop_
_entity.id
_entity.type
_entity.pdbx_description
1 polymer ?
#
loop_
_entity_poly.entity_id
_entity_poly.type
_entity_poly.pdbx_seq_one_letter_code
_entity_poly.pdbx_strand_id
1 'polypeptide(L)'
;AISNEQTTLRFEETGTVSSHVSPDGGISVATTRLDDELEKLTLLKLDIEGFEARALEGASHLIRTQRPRMAICVYHYAQDLLDIVEQLDKLVDGYHFRLRQHSPGHYYDLVLYASPVAGAAPPPWAA
;
A
#
# COMPACT_ATOMS: atom_id res chain seq x y z
N ALA A 1 -12.78 5.97 2.91
CA ALA A 1 -11.44 5.68 2.34
C ALA A 1 -10.46 5.38 3.48
N ILE A 2 -9.30 4.79 3.20
CA ILE A 2 -8.30 4.43 4.21
C ILE A 2 -7.18 5.49 4.24
N SER A 3 -6.75 5.88 5.43
CA SER A 3 -5.66 6.83 5.68
C SER A 3 -4.96 6.53 7.02
N ASN A 4 -4.04 7.39 7.44
CA ASN A 4 -3.38 7.37 8.75
C ASN A 4 -4.19 8.04 9.86
N GLU A 5 -5.28 8.74 9.52
CA GLU A 5 -6.14 9.45 10.47
C GLU A 5 -7.60 9.49 10.00
N GLN A 6 -8.51 9.79 10.93
CA GLN A 6 -9.92 10.05 10.64
C GLN A 6 -10.10 11.54 10.29
N THR A 7 -10.20 11.83 9.00
CA THR A 7 -10.42 13.19 8.49
C THR A 7 -11.27 13.18 7.22
N THR A 8 -11.64 14.36 6.71
CA THR A 8 -12.27 14.49 5.39
C THR A 8 -11.24 15.04 4.41
N LEU A 9 -10.96 14.27 3.36
CA LEU A 9 -10.06 14.67 2.28
C LEU A 9 -10.84 15.08 1.04
N ARG A 10 -10.18 15.85 0.18
CA ARG A 10 -10.67 16.25 -1.14
C ARG A 10 -10.01 15.37 -2.19
N PHE A 11 -10.79 14.85 -3.12
CA PHE A 11 -10.36 13.89 -4.13
C PHE A 11 -10.75 14.37 -5.52
N GLU A 12 -9.81 14.31 -6.44
CA GLU A 12 -10.00 14.58 -7.86
C GLU A 12 -10.24 13.25 -8.59
N GLU A 13 -11.48 13.03 -9.04
CA GLU A 13 -11.87 11.85 -9.79
C GLU A 13 -11.73 12.12 -11.29
N THR A 14 -10.66 11.59 -11.90
CA THR A 14 -10.46 11.71 -13.36
C THR A 14 -11.02 10.51 -14.13
N GLY A 15 -11.44 9.46 -13.41
CA GLY A 15 -11.86 8.18 -14.00
C GLY A 15 -10.69 7.39 -14.61
N THR A 16 -9.45 7.80 -14.32
CA THR A 16 -8.22 7.17 -14.82
C THR A 16 -7.22 6.97 -13.68
N VAL A 17 -6.06 6.38 -13.99
CA VAL A 17 -4.89 6.21 -13.12
C VAL A 17 -4.25 7.53 -12.63
N SER A 18 -4.84 8.68 -12.95
CA SER A 18 -4.43 10.00 -12.45
C SER A 18 -5.36 10.55 -11.36
N SER A 19 -6.34 9.77 -10.91
CA SER A 19 -7.19 10.16 -9.78
C SER A 19 -6.33 10.24 -8.53
N HIS A 20 -6.53 11.25 -7.68
CA HIS A 20 -5.67 11.47 -6.51
C HIS A 20 -6.33 12.39 -5.49
N VAL A 21 -5.79 12.38 -4.27
CA VAL A 21 -6.14 13.37 -3.26
C VAL A 21 -5.56 14.73 -3.66
N SER A 22 -6.43 15.73 -3.78
CA SER A 22 -6.06 17.10 -4.17
C SER A 22 -6.89 18.11 -3.37
N PRO A 23 -6.31 19.20 -2.85
CA PRO A 23 -7.06 20.27 -2.18
C PRO A 23 -8.19 20.85 -3.04
N ASP A 24 -7.99 20.87 -4.36
CA ASP A 24 -8.92 21.41 -5.35
C ASP A 24 -9.95 20.36 -5.84
N GLY A 25 -9.87 19.13 -5.31
CA GLY A 25 -10.71 18.01 -5.71
C GLY A 25 -12.21 18.28 -5.49
N GLY A 26 -13.02 17.92 -6.49
CA GLY A 26 -14.47 18.12 -6.46
C GLY A 26 -15.21 17.26 -5.44
N ILE A 27 -14.62 16.15 -4.98
CA ILE A 27 -15.26 15.15 -4.14
C ILE A 27 -14.70 15.21 -2.72
N SER A 28 -15.57 15.19 -1.72
CA SER A 28 -15.18 15.08 -0.31
C SER A 28 -15.36 13.64 0.17
N VAL A 29 -14.31 13.07 0.75
CA VAL A 29 -14.27 11.66 1.17
C VAL A 29 -13.85 11.58 2.63
N ALA A 30 -14.68 10.95 3.46
CA ALA A 30 -14.31 10.62 4.83
C ALA A 30 -13.28 9.46 4.85
N THR A 31 -12.28 9.61 5.71
CA THR A 31 -11.19 8.64 5.89
C THR A 31 -11.25 8.00 7.26
N THR A 32 -10.67 6.80 7.36
CA THR A 32 -10.51 6.06 8.61
C THR A 32 -9.19 5.28 8.59
N ARG A 33 -8.79 4.77 9.74
CA ARG A 33 -7.58 3.95 9.90
C ARG A 33 -7.95 2.47 9.91
N LEU A 34 -7.11 1.62 9.34
CA LEU A 34 -7.35 0.17 9.40
C LEU A 34 -7.34 -0.36 10.84
N ASP A 35 -6.50 0.23 11.70
CA ASP A 35 -6.44 -0.10 13.13
C ASP A 35 -7.76 0.17 13.88
N ASP A 36 -8.63 1.06 13.37
CA ASP A 36 -9.92 1.37 13.98
C ASP A 36 -11.06 0.49 13.45
N GLU A 37 -10.92 -0.02 12.23
CA GLU A 37 -11.99 -0.75 11.52
C GLU A 37 -11.88 -2.28 11.65
N LEU A 38 -10.69 -2.80 11.96
CA LEU A 38 -10.40 -4.22 11.90
C LEU A 38 -9.81 -4.75 13.20
N GLU A 39 -10.34 -5.88 13.67
CA GLU A 39 -9.74 -6.63 14.77
C GLU A 39 -8.61 -7.58 14.30
N LYS A 40 -8.69 -8.03 13.04
CA LYS A 40 -7.77 -9.04 12.49
C LYS A 40 -7.38 -8.75 11.05
N LEU A 41 -6.09 -8.85 10.76
CA LEU A 41 -5.46 -8.64 9.46
C LEU A 41 -4.45 -9.77 9.19
N THR A 42 -4.70 -10.56 8.16
CA THR A 42 -3.82 -11.67 7.75
C THR A 42 -3.16 -11.44 6.39
N LEU A 43 -3.85 -10.69 5.53
CA LEU A 43 -3.41 -10.26 4.21
C LEU A 43 -3.87 -8.82 3.99
N LEU A 44 -2.97 -7.96 3.53
CA LEU A 44 -3.27 -6.57 3.16
C LEU A 44 -2.93 -6.37 1.68
N LYS A 45 -3.91 -5.97 0.88
CA LYS A 45 -3.70 -5.49 -0.50
C LYS A 45 -3.96 -3.99 -0.55
N LEU A 46 -3.02 -3.22 -1.08
CA LEU A 46 -3.15 -1.77 -1.23
C LEU A 46 -2.90 -1.34 -2.67
N ASP A 47 -3.77 -0.46 -3.14
CA ASP A 47 -3.82 0.15 -4.47
C ASP A 47 -4.82 1.31 -4.34
N ILE A 48 -4.33 2.40 -3.78
CA ILE A 48 -5.18 3.48 -3.24
C ILE A 48 -4.68 4.85 -3.69
N GLU A 49 -4.28 4.93 -4.96
CA GLU A 49 -4.01 6.19 -5.65
C GLU A 49 -2.98 7.07 -4.91
N GLY A 50 -1.89 6.44 -4.44
CA GLY A 50 -0.77 7.13 -3.81
C GLY A 50 -0.89 7.36 -2.29
N PHE A 51 -1.91 6.78 -1.64
CA PHE A 51 -2.08 6.83 -0.19
C PHE A 51 -1.49 5.64 0.56
N GLU A 52 -0.78 4.74 -0.11
CA GLU A 52 -0.27 3.47 0.43
C GLU A 52 0.54 3.66 1.72
N ALA A 53 1.52 4.56 1.73
CA ALA A 53 2.35 4.81 2.91
C ALA A 53 1.52 5.30 4.12
N ARG A 54 0.52 6.16 3.89
CA ARG A 54 -0.40 6.62 4.95
C ARG A 54 -1.32 5.51 5.43
N ALA A 55 -1.82 4.67 4.53
CA ALA A 55 -2.63 3.52 4.94
C ALA A 55 -1.82 2.51 5.77
N LEU A 56 -0.53 2.31 5.47
CA LEU A 56 0.37 1.51 6.30
C LEU A 56 0.57 2.12 7.69
N GLU A 57 0.72 3.44 7.79
CA GLU A 57 0.77 4.14 9.09
C GLU A 57 -0.54 3.95 9.87
N GLY A 58 -1.70 4.08 9.23
CA GLY A 58 -3.02 3.82 9.82
C GLY A 58 -3.32 2.35 10.13
N ALA A 59 -2.44 1.43 9.73
CA ALA A 59 -2.50 0.00 10.05
C ALA A 59 -1.34 -0.44 10.96
N SER A 60 -0.64 0.52 11.58
CA SER A 60 0.61 0.25 12.28
C SER A 60 0.46 -0.76 13.41
N HIS A 61 -0.64 -0.72 14.18
CA HIS A 61 -0.89 -1.65 15.27
C HIS A 61 -1.13 -3.06 14.75
N LEU A 62 -2.01 -3.22 13.76
CA LEU A 62 -2.30 -4.51 13.13
C LEU A 62 -1.06 -5.11 12.46
N ILE A 63 -0.29 -4.30 11.73
CA ILE A 63 0.93 -4.74 11.05
C ILE A 63 1.97 -5.22 12.06
N ARG A 64 2.23 -4.44 13.12
CA ARG A 64 3.20 -4.79 14.18
C ARG A 64 2.83 -6.07 14.92
N THR A 65 1.55 -6.23 15.27
CA THR A 65 1.10 -7.30 16.17
C THR A 65 0.75 -8.60 15.44
N GLN A 66 0.22 -8.50 14.21
CA GLN A 66 -0.31 -9.65 13.49
C GLN A 66 0.55 -10.08 12.30
N ARG A 67 1.52 -9.22 11.92
CA ARG A 67 2.50 -9.46 10.85
C ARG A 67 1.86 -10.06 9.59
N PRO A 68 0.87 -9.38 8.97
CA PRO A 68 0.20 -9.87 7.78
C PRO A 68 1.17 -9.98 6.60
N ARG A 69 0.79 -10.80 5.62
CA ARG A 69 1.38 -10.71 4.27
C ARG A 69 0.82 -9.48 3.57
N MET A 70 1.61 -8.83 2.72
CA MET A 70 1.19 -7.61 2.05
C MET A 70 1.51 -7.64 0.57
N ALA A 71 0.61 -7.09 -0.25
CA ALA A 71 0.78 -6.84 -1.68
C ALA A 71 0.39 -5.38 -1.95
N ILE A 72 1.37 -4.53 -2.23
CA ILE A 72 1.22 -3.09 -2.21
C ILE A 72 1.64 -2.55 -3.57
N CYS A 73 0.75 -1.83 -4.26
CA CYS A 73 1.10 -1.12 -5.48
C CYS A 73 2.12 -0.01 -5.18
N VAL A 74 3.14 0.11 -6.02
CA VAL A 74 4.26 1.06 -5.84
C VAL A 74 4.51 1.88 -7.12
N TYR A 75 3.43 2.26 -7.81
CA TYR A 75 3.51 2.88 -9.14
C TYR A 75 2.79 4.23 -9.28
N HIS A 76 2.04 4.69 -8.28
CA HIS A 76 1.24 5.92 -8.38
C HIS A 76 2.13 7.15 -8.39
N TYR A 77 3.20 7.12 -7.57
CA TYR A 77 4.25 8.12 -7.57
C TYR A 77 5.64 7.50 -7.74
N ALA A 78 6.55 8.27 -8.33
CA ALA A 78 7.94 7.85 -8.53
C ALA A 78 8.66 7.45 -7.22
N GLN A 79 8.20 8.01 -6.10
CA GLN A 79 8.77 7.83 -4.78
C GLN A 79 8.11 6.67 -4.00
N ASP A 80 6.97 6.14 -4.45
CA ASP A 80 6.15 5.16 -3.72
C ASP A 80 6.98 3.98 -3.19
N LEU A 81 7.80 3.36 -4.05
CA LEU A 81 8.61 2.22 -3.67
C LEU A 81 9.49 2.52 -2.44
N LEU A 82 10.12 3.69 -2.43
CA LEU A 82 11.03 4.10 -1.37
C LEU A 82 10.27 4.44 -0.08
N ASP A 83 9.19 5.23 -0.20
CA ASP A 83 8.39 5.65 0.96
C ASP A 83 7.70 4.45 1.63
N ILE A 84 7.20 3.50 0.83
CA ILE A 84 6.56 2.28 1.32
C ILE A 84 7.58 1.37 2.00
N VAL A 85 8.77 1.18 1.41
CA VAL A 85 9.82 0.37 2.06
C VAL A 85 10.27 1.01 3.36
N GLU A 86 10.52 2.32 3.38
CA GLU A 86 10.90 3.04 4.61
C GLU A 86 9.82 2.93 5.69
N GLN A 87 8.54 3.02 5.30
CA GLN A 87 7.44 2.86 6.25
C GLN A 87 7.37 1.44 6.81
N LEU A 88 7.54 0.42 5.97
CA LEU A 88 7.55 -0.98 6.42
C LEU A 88 8.73 -1.29 7.34
N ASP A 89 9.92 -0.76 7.04
CA ASP A 89 11.12 -0.92 7.89
C ASP A 89 10.92 -0.32 9.29
N LYS A 90 10.14 0.77 9.42
CA LYS A 90 9.77 1.34 10.73
C LYS A 90 8.75 0.49 11.50
N LEU A 91 7.89 -0.22 10.78
CA LEU A 91 6.78 -0.96 11.34
C LEU A 91 7.17 -2.39 11.73
N VAL A 92 7.98 -3.08 10.93
CA VAL A 92 8.24 -4.51 11.10
C VAL A 92 9.66 -4.90 10.73
N ASP A 93 10.32 -5.59 11.65
CA ASP A 93 11.62 -6.23 11.38
C ASP A 93 11.44 -7.59 10.69
N GLY A 94 12.46 -8.03 9.94
CA GLY A 94 12.56 -9.40 9.42
C GLY A 94 11.51 -9.75 8.35
N TYR A 95 11.00 -8.75 7.64
CA TYR A 95 10.20 -8.96 6.44
C TYR A 95 11.07 -9.23 5.22
N HIS A 96 10.54 -10.02 4.30
CA HIS A 96 11.13 -10.31 3.01
C HIS A 96 10.35 -9.57 1.93
N PHE A 97 11.07 -8.77 1.14
CA PHE A 97 10.50 -7.98 0.05
C PHE A 97 10.73 -8.64 -1.31
N ARG A 98 9.71 -8.60 -2.18
CA ARG A 98 9.79 -9.03 -3.57
C ARG A 98 9.01 -8.06 -4.44
N LEU A 99 9.63 -7.58 -5.51
CA LEU A 99 9.00 -6.67 -6.46
C LEU A 99 8.61 -7.44 -7.73
N ARG A 100 7.39 -7.25 -8.25
CA ARG A 100 6.94 -7.86 -9.50
C ARG A 100 6.14 -6.88 -10.34
N GLN A 101 6.45 -6.85 -11.63
CA GLN A 101 5.66 -6.14 -12.63
C GLN A 101 4.63 -7.11 -13.21
N HIS A 102 3.35 -6.77 -13.09
CA HIS A 102 2.23 -7.59 -13.56
C HIS A 102 1.64 -7.12 -14.90
N SER A 103 1.97 -5.91 -15.35
CA SER A 103 1.58 -5.38 -16.66
C SER A 103 2.82 -5.02 -17.50
N PRO A 104 3.45 -6.02 -18.15
CA PRO A 104 4.64 -5.79 -18.98
C PRO A 104 4.36 -4.76 -20.09
N GLY A 105 5.27 -3.79 -20.25
CA GLY A 105 5.13 -2.71 -21.23
C GLY A 105 4.34 -1.49 -20.73
N HIS A 106 3.81 -1.54 -19.52
CA HIS A 106 3.17 -0.41 -18.85
C HIS A 106 3.88 -0.05 -17.53
N TYR A 107 3.61 1.15 -17.02
CA TYR A 107 4.19 1.62 -15.77
C TYR A 107 3.36 1.22 -14.54
N TYR A 108 2.05 0.96 -14.73
CA TYR A 108 1.15 0.53 -13.67
C TYR A 108 1.28 -0.97 -13.35
N ASP A 109 0.62 -1.43 -12.29
CA ASP A 109 0.67 -2.79 -11.73
C ASP A 109 2.05 -3.28 -11.27
N LEU A 110 2.95 -2.35 -10.91
CA LEU A 110 4.16 -2.70 -10.16
C LEU A 110 3.79 -2.92 -8.69
N VAL A 111 3.98 -4.15 -8.20
CA VAL A 111 3.55 -4.57 -6.86
C VAL A 111 4.75 -5.02 -6.02
N LEU A 112 4.86 -4.43 -4.83
CA LEU A 112 5.74 -4.88 -3.76
C LEU A 112 5.00 -5.89 -2.88
N TYR A 113 5.56 -7.09 -2.80
CA TYR A 113 5.16 -8.12 -1.86
C TYR A 113 6.05 -8.06 -0.63
N ALA A 114 5.46 -8.01 0.56
CA ALA A 114 6.15 -8.04 1.83
C ALA A 114 5.63 -9.19 2.69
N SER A 115 6.52 -10.02 3.25
CA SER A 115 6.10 -11.19 4.03
C SER A 115 7.02 -11.45 5.22
N PRO A 116 6.49 -11.87 6.39
CA PRO A 116 7.32 -12.30 7.53
C PRO A 116 8.01 -13.65 7.29
N VAL A 117 7.75 -14.31 6.15
CA VAL A 117 8.39 -15.56 5.75
C VAL A 117 9.06 -15.38 4.39
N ALA A 118 10.22 -16.00 4.19
CA ALA A 118 11.01 -15.85 2.97
C ALA A 118 10.25 -16.24 1.68
N GLY A 119 9.23 -17.10 1.80
CA GLY A 119 8.49 -17.67 0.67
C GLY A 119 9.31 -18.69 -0.11
N ALA A 120 8.70 -19.30 -1.13
CA ALA A 120 9.40 -20.23 -2.02
C ALA A 120 10.34 -19.48 -2.98
N ALA A 121 11.48 -20.06 -3.34
CA ALA A 121 12.34 -19.53 -4.39
C ALA A 121 11.53 -19.33 -5.70
N PRO A 122 11.81 -18.28 -6.49
CA PRO A 122 11.17 -18.13 -7.79
C PRO A 122 11.44 -19.39 -8.63
N PRO A 123 10.45 -19.88 -9.38
CA PRO A 123 10.69 -20.99 -10.29
C PRO A 123 11.70 -20.57 -11.38
N PRO A 124 12.45 -21.51 -11.98
CA PRO A 124 13.53 -21.19 -12.93
C PRO A 124 13.11 -20.33 -14.13
N TRP A 125 11.83 -20.38 -14.51
CA TRP A 125 11.27 -19.60 -15.62
C TRP A 125 10.93 -18.14 -15.26
N ALA A 126 10.93 -17.79 -13.97
CA ALA A 126 10.57 -16.46 -13.48
C ALA A 126 11.79 -15.56 -13.17
N ALA A 127 12.99 -16.01 -13.54
CA ALA A 127 14.25 -15.26 -13.42
C ALA A 127 14.58 -14.50 -14.71
#